data_AF-A0A645I695-F1
#
_entry.id   AF-A0A645I695-F1
#
_cell.length_a   1.000
_cell.length_b   1.000
_cell.length_c   1.000
_cell.angle_alpha   90.00
_cell.angle_beta   90.00
_cell.angle_gamma   90.00
#
_symmetry.space_group_name_H-M   'P 1'
#
loop_
_entity.id
_entity.type
_entity.pdbx_description
1 polymer ?
#
loop_
_entity_poly.entity_id
_entity_poly.type
_entity_poly.pdbx_seq_one_letter_code
_entity_poly.pdbx_strand_id
1 'polypeptide(L)'
;MEAKRKALQGENIKFVTLRNELMYDKNESKSYDKTVAKYKGSNVKYIGTLLYMKKCVVKCSKCNEAFELFNINGRYIGACPSCDTEIELLMK
;
A
#
# COMPACT_ATOMS: atom_id res chain seq x y z
N MET A 1 21.58 -33.03 5.45
CA MET A 1 21.39 -32.03 4.38
C MET A 1 19.93 -31.59 4.18
N GLU A 2 18.94 -32.37 4.64
CA GLU A 2 17.49 -32.07 4.49
C GLU A 2 16.94 -30.99 5.44
N ALA A 3 17.46 -30.90 6.67
CA ALA A 3 16.99 -29.94 7.67
C ALA A 3 17.25 -28.48 7.28
N LYS A 4 18.38 -28.19 6.62
CA LYS A 4 18.68 -26.84 6.10
C LYS A 4 17.78 -26.45 4.92
N ARG A 5 17.38 -27.41 4.07
CA ARG A 5 16.42 -27.17 2.96
C ARG A 5 15.01 -26.89 3.48
N LYS A 6 14.52 -27.65 4.47
CA LYS A 6 13.21 -27.41 5.10
C LYS A 6 13.17 -26.08 5.90
N ALA A 7 14.25 -25.70 6.56
CA ALA A 7 14.35 -24.40 7.24
C ALA A 7 14.28 -23.23 6.26
N LEU A 8 15.03 -23.29 5.14
CA LEU A 8 14.98 -22.28 4.09
C LEU A 8 13.59 -22.19 3.41
N GLN A 9 12.90 -23.32 3.22
CA GLN A 9 11.52 -23.31 2.72
C GLN A 9 10.53 -22.71 3.72
N GLY A 10 10.69 -22.98 5.03
CA GLY A 10 9.85 -22.39 6.08
C GLY A 10 10.06 -20.88 6.25
N GLU A 11 11.28 -20.39 6.10
CA GLU A 11 11.60 -18.94 6.12
C GLU A 11 11.06 -18.22 4.87
N ASN A 12 11.13 -18.83 3.69
CA ASN A 12 10.54 -18.26 2.47
C ASN A 12 9.00 -18.22 2.53
N ILE A 13 8.37 -19.24 3.12
CA ILE A 13 6.91 -19.23 3.37
C ILE A 13 6.56 -18.11 4.35
N LYS A 14 7.32 -17.93 5.44
CA LYS A 14 7.10 -16.81 6.38
C LYS A 14 7.30 -15.45 5.71
N PHE A 15 8.30 -15.28 4.83
CA PHE A 15 8.56 -14.02 4.14
C PHE A 15 7.44 -13.66 3.15
N VAL A 16 6.92 -14.64 2.42
CA VAL A 16 5.80 -14.42 1.47
C VAL A 16 4.49 -14.18 2.22
N THR A 17 4.25 -14.89 3.32
CA THR A 17 3.06 -14.69 4.17
C THR A 17 3.11 -13.33 4.88
N LEU A 18 4.25 -12.91 5.44
CA LEU A 18 4.44 -11.55 5.99
C LEU A 18 4.29 -10.47 4.92
N ARG A 19 4.73 -10.69 3.67
CA ARG A 19 4.52 -9.72 2.57
C ARG A 19 3.04 -9.62 2.15
N ASN A 20 2.25 -10.67 2.37
CA ASN A 20 0.82 -10.67 2.12
C ASN A 20 0.01 -10.13 3.33
N GLU A 21 0.49 -10.34 4.55
CA GLU A 21 -0.09 -9.82 5.80
C GLU A 21 0.25 -8.33 6.02
N LEU A 22 1.39 -7.85 5.48
CA LEU A 22 1.81 -6.44 5.46
C LEU A 22 1.29 -5.66 4.25
N MET A 23 0.45 -6.26 3.38
CA MET A 23 -0.45 -5.47 2.55
C MET A 23 -1.57 -5.00 3.48
N TYR A 24 -1.27 -3.92 4.22
CA TYR A 24 -2.07 -3.28 5.26
C TYR A 24 -3.57 -3.51 5.06
N ASP A 25 -4.23 -3.99 6.11
CA ASP A 25 -5.64 -4.32 6.06
C ASP A 25 -6.41 -3.14 5.44
N LYS A 26 -7.18 -3.40 4.38
CA LYS A 26 -8.01 -2.39 3.70
C LYS A 26 -8.83 -1.55 4.70
N ASN A 27 -9.15 -2.14 5.85
CA ASN A 27 -9.89 -1.53 6.95
C ASN A 27 -9.13 -0.37 7.62
N GLU A 28 -7.81 -0.25 7.44
CA GLU A 28 -7.00 0.85 7.94
C GLU A 28 -7.02 2.08 7.01
N SER A 29 -7.47 1.92 5.77
CA SER A 29 -7.55 3.01 4.80
C SER A 29 -8.91 3.69 4.87
N LYS A 30 -8.91 4.99 5.15
CA LYS A 30 -10.11 5.84 5.17
C LYS A 30 -10.66 6.11 3.77
N SER A 31 -9.84 5.93 2.73
CA SER A 31 -10.19 6.18 1.34
C SER A 31 -10.34 4.94 0.47
N TYR A 32 -10.17 3.73 1.01
CA TYR A 32 -10.14 2.48 0.24
C TYR A 32 -11.35 2.32 -0.66
N ASP A 33 -12.56 2.36 -0.07
CA ASP A 33 -13.81 2.13 -0.81
C ASP A 33 -14.02 3.18 -1.91
N LYS A 34 -13.66 4.43 -1.64
CA LYS A 34 -13.72 5.51 -2.63
C LYS A 34 -12.74 5.26 -3.77
N THR A 35 -11.51 4.86 -3.46
CA THR A 35 -10.48 4.56 -4.45
C THR A 35 -10.86 3.36 -5.31
N VAL A 36 -11.40 2.29 -4.72
CA VAL A 36 -11.91 1.12 -5.45
C VAL A 36 -13.08 1.51 -6.37
N ALA A 37 -14.01 2.33 -5.89
CA ALA A 37 -15.12 2.82 -6.70
C ALA A 37 -14.64 3.68 -7.87
N LYS A 38 -13.67 4.57 -7.64
CA LYS A 38 -13.09 5.45 -8.66
C LYS A 38 -12.32 4.68 -9.73
N TYR A 39 -11.56 3.66 -9.35
CA TYR A 39 -10.75 2.84 -10.26
C TYR A 39 -11.42 1.49 -10.57
N LYS A 40 -12.75 1.48 -10.70
CA LYS A 40 -13.53 0.28 -10.98
C LYS A 40 -12.96 -0.48 -12.18
N GLY A 41 -12.73 -1.78 -12.01
CA GLY A 41 -12.13 -2.64 -13.03
C GLY A 41 -10.59 -2.70 -12.99
N SER A 42 -9.94 -1.93 -12.12
CA SER A 42 -8.51 -2.04 -11.84
C SER A 42 -8.23 -2.91 -10.63
N ASN A 43 -7.04 -3.54 -10.59
CA ASN A 43 -6.53 -4.19 -9.39
C ASN A 43 -5.97 -3.13 -8.44
N VAL A 44 -6.80 -2.72 -7.47
CA VAL A 44 -6.46 -1.75 -6.44
C VAL A 44 -5.94 -2.47 -5.20
N LYS A 45 -4.75 -2.10 -4.74
CA LYS A 45 -4.16 -2.60 -3.49
C LYS A 45 -3.76 -1.43 -2.62
N TYR A 46 -4.26 -1.38 -1.39
CA TYR A 46 -3.74 -0.44 -0.40
C TYR A 46 -2.33 -0.86 0.02
N ILE A 47 -1.42 0.12 0.09
CA ILE A 47 -0.02 -0.10 0.46
C ILE A 47 0.28 0.43 1.85
N GLY A 48 -0.48 1.42 2.34
CA GLY A 48 -0.22 2.08 3.62
C GLY A 48 -0.26 3.60 3.51
N THR A 49 -0.02 4.29 4.63
CA THR A 49 0.20 5.74 4.62
C THR A 49 1.67 6.06 4.29
N LEU A 50 1.93 7.09 3.47
CA LEU A 50 3.28 7.44 3.00
C LEU A 50 4.33 7.67 4.10
N LEU A 51 3.89 7.86 5.36
CA LEU A 51 4.69 7.85 6.59
C LEU A 51 5.71 6.68 6.66
N TYR A 52 5.28 5.47 6.31
CA TYR A 52 6.03 4.25 6.66
C TYR A 52 7.04 3.79 5.62
N MET A 53 6.88 4.14 4.34
CA MET A 53 7.74 3.59 3.29
C MET A 53 9.14 4.22 3.22
N LYS A 54 9.30 5.49 3.62
CA LYS A 54 10.59 6.22 3.50
C LYS A 54 10.87 7.24 4.61
N LYS A 55 10.19 7.16 5.76
CA LYS A 55 10.26 8.16 6.85
C LYS A 55 9.91 9.60 6.40
N CYS A 56 9.15 9.75 5.32
CA CYS A 56 8.72 11.04 4.79
C CYS A 56 7.20 11.06 4.75
N VAL A 57 6.57 12.13 5.25
CA VAL A 57 5.11 12.26 5.30
C VAL A 57 4.67 13.18 4.19
N VAL A 58 4.02 12.62 3.17
CA VAL A 58 3.37 13.44 2.16
C VAL A 58 1.98 13.80 2.65
N LYS A 59 1.74 15.09 2.83
CA LYS A 59 0.45 15.64 3.29
C LYS A 59 -0.23 16.42 2.18
N CYS A 60 -1.55 16.39 2.19
CA CYS A 60 -2.36 17.24 1.33
C CYS A 60 -2.20 18.70 1.76
N SER A 61 -1.79 19.58 0.84
CA SER A 61 -1.65 21.01 1.13
C SER A 61 -2.98 21.70 1.46
N LYS A 62 -4.11 21.11 1.05
CA LYS A 62 -5.45 21.65 1.29
C LYS A 62 -6.02 21.22 2.64
N CYS A 63 -5.87 19.93 2.99
CA CYS A 63 -6.52 19.34 4.15
C CYS A 63 -5.56 19.00 5.31
N ASN A 64 -4.24 19.12 5.09
CA ASN A 64 -3.18 18.72 6.03
C ASN A 64 -3.19 17.23 6.46
N GLU A 65 -4.06 16.42 5.84
CA GLU A 65 -4.12 14.97 6.02
C GLU A 65 -2.99 14.26 5.28
N ALA A 66 -2.53 13.15 5.84
CA ALA A 66 -1.55 12.30 5.18
C ALA A 66 -2.17 11.59 3.98
N PHE A 67 -1.42 11.49 2.88
CA PHE A 67 -1.85 10.69 1.73
C PHE A 67 -1.74 9.19 2.04
N GLU A 68 -2.79 8.46 1.67
CA GLU A 68 -2.83 7.01 1.62
C GLU A 68 -2.32 6.53 0.26
N LEU A 69 -1.48 5.50 0.24
CA LEU A 69 -0.83 5.01 -0.98
C LEU A 69 -1.50 3.73 -1.48
N PHE A 70 -1.72 3.69 -2.79
CA PHE A 70 -2.34 2.58 -3.49
C PHE A 70 -1.47 2.13 -4.66
N ASN A 71 -1.43 0.81 -4.91
CA ASN A 71 -0.98 0.25 -6.17
C ASN A 71 -2.22 0.01 -7.04
N ILE A 72 -2.24 0.62 -8.22
CA ILE A 72 -3.35 0.50 -9.18
C ILE A 72 -2.76 0.03 -10.49
N ASN A 73 -2.89 -1.27 -10.78
CA ASN A 73 -2.31 -1.92 -11.95
C ASN A 73 -0.80 -1.59 -12.17
N GLY A 74 -0.02 -1.52 -11.09
CA GLY A 74 1.41 -1.21 -11.14
C GLY A 74 1.76 0.28 -11.00
N ARG A 75 0.79 1.18 -11.01
CA ARG A 75 1.00 2.62 -10.75
C ARG A 75 0.84 2.92 -9.26
N TYR A 76 1.66 3.81 -8.71
CA TYR A 76 1.61 4.20 -7.30
C TYR A 76 0.89 5.53 -7.16
N ILE A 77 -0.34 5.48 -6.63
CA ILE A 77 -1.21 6.64 -6.48
C ILE A 77 -1.38 6.95 -5.00
N GLY A 78 -1.01 8.17 -4.59
CA GLY A 78 -1.38 8.71 -3.29
C GLY A 78 -2.75 9.38 -3.38
N ALA A 79 -3.71 9.01 -2.53
CA ALA A 79 -5.01 9.66 -2.43
C ALA A 79 -5.20 10.33 -1.05
N CYS A 80 -5.67 11.58 -1.04
CA CYS A 80 -6.03 12.28 0.19
C CYS A 80 -7.43 11.82 0.64
N PRO A 81 -7.60 11.32 1.88
CA PRO A 81 -8.88 10.76 2.31
C PRO A 81 -10.02 11.78 2.47
N SER A 82 -9.68 13.07 2.65
CA SER A 82 -10.66 14.12 2.92
C SER A 82 -11.16 14.87 1.69
N CYS A 83 -10.32 15.05 0.67
CA CYS A 83 -10.68 15.87 -0.50
C CYS A 83 -10.41 15.18 -1.84
N ASP A 84 -10.06 13.89 -1.80
CA ASP A 84 -9.85 13.04 -2.98
C ASP A 84 -8.80 13.57 -3.97
N THR A 85 -7.96 14.52 -3.54
CA THR A 85 -6.78 14.97 -4.30
C THR A 85 -5.83 13.79 -4.46
N GLU A 86 -5.23 13.66 -5.64
CA GLU A 86 -4.32 12.57 -5.97
C GLU A 86 -2.96 13.08 -6.41
N ILE A 87 -1.94 12.26 -6.15
CA ILE A 87 -0.59 12.41 -6.66
C ILE A 87 -0.12 11.06 -7.21
N GLU A 88 0.61 11.06 -8.31
CA GLU A 88 1.30 9.86 -8.82
C GLU A 88 2.76 9.88 -8.39
N LEU A 89 3.23 8.75 -7.87
CA LEU A 89 4.62 8.58 -7.44
C LEU A 89 5.38 7.79 -8.49
N LEU A 90 6.35 8.45 -9.12
CA LEU A 90 7.29 7.81 -10.03
C LEU A 90 8.46 7.26 -9.23
N MET A 91 8.39 5.98 -8.88
CA MET A 91 9.52 5.26 -8.26
C MET A 91 10.45 4.78 -9.38
N LYS A 92 11.67 5.35 -9.43
CA LYS A 92 12.78 4.84 -10.26
C LYS A 92 13.56 3.77 -9.50
#